data_AF-A0A2E3BZA0-F1
#
_entry.id   AF-A0A2E3BZA0-F1
#
_cell.length_a   1.000
_cell.length_b   1.000
_cell.length_c   1.000
_cell.angle_alpha   90.00
_cell.angle_beta   90.00
_cell.angle_gamma   90.00
#
_symmetry.space_group_name_H-M   'P 1'
#
loop_
_entity.id
_entity.type
_entity.pdbx_description
1 polymer ?
#
loop_
_entity_poly.entity_id
_entity_poly.type
_entity_poly.pdbx_seq_one_letter_code
_entity_poly.pdbx_strand_id
1 'polypeptide(L)'
;MYQIFLKDSLFFYSFKITSLKLSKIKFFYNSNIMKVLKLICIIILLMTFYKLFLKKQHIEPYYNKISNMTVEKCANFCKTAAGCYAFGYDKKNNICYPSKILLRDNFPQNEHLDEYLTYDIVYEDDYKPQHMRCNKLNTVKDPNDKILEITRKSNATYFCKDSANEKEKLMFHNNNEFKPITFKELKEFNKTDKYDTVGREWAETGISEKKLNEQQGERLQFFGGTVPVPNEGESLKPEINPSFLKRKGKNIDKIIREDEFTRKDLKIGSDVPEYEALGTPIENKIQGDSSMKNDIIEGMDNIDKKIKTYTREDGFNNGDYLKKYKCIDNVSLKRCLNYCSNDNLCKGLEHNPVFFKRNPINNRYRIFKNVCCPMRSIGDMKKREPEHSNGNFYKKVNKLDNDITIGIE
;
A
#
# COMPACT_ATOMS: atom_id res chain seq x y z
N MET A 1 10.28 -18.37 -26.85
CA MET A 1 9.32 -18.92 -25.87
C MET A 1 8.12 -19.65 -26.51
N TYR A 2 8.05 -19.80 -27.84
CA TYR A 2 6.96 -20.50 -28.55
C TYR A 2 7.25 -21.97 -28.91
N GLN A 3 8.49 -22.44 -28.77
CA GLN A 3 8.89 -23.80 -29.19
C GLN A 3 8.85 -24.86 -28.08
N ILE A 4 8.76 -24.47 -26.81
CA ILE A 4 8.75 -25.43 -25.70
C ILE A 4 7.33 -25.96 -25.41
N PHE A 5 6.28 -25.22 -25.77
CA PHE A 5 4.89 -25.62 -25.51
C PHE A 5 4.29 -26.63 -26.51
N LEU A 6 4.97 -26.89 -27.64
CA LEU A 6 4.54 -27.90 -28.61
C LEU A 6 4.96 -29.33 -28.24
N LYS A 7 5.85 -29.52 -27.25
CA LYS A 7 6.28 -30.87 -26.84
C LYS A 7 5.30 -31.55 -25.88
N ASP A 8 4.62 -30.81 -25.03
CA ASP A 8 3.72 -31.41 -24.02
C ASP A 8 2.28 -31.61 -24.54
N SER A 9 1.93 -30.97 -25.66
CA SER A 9 0.62 -31.16 -26.33
C SER A 9 0.62 -32.33 -27.33
N LEU A 10 1.77 -32.90 -27.68
CA LEU A 10 1.89 -34.09 -28.53
C LEU A 10 1.90 -35.42 -27.74
N PHE A 11 1.92 -35.37 -26.39
CA PHE A 11 1.95 -36.59 -25.56
C PHE A 11 0.60 -37.32 -25.44
N PHE A 12 -0.48 -36.77 -26.00
CA PHE A 12 -1.82 -37.38 -25.97
C PHE A 12 -2.22 -38.13 -27.25
N TYR A 13 -1.34 -38.27 -28.26
CA TYR A 13 -1.70 -38.91 -29.54
C TYR A 13 -0.80 -40.07 -29.96
N SER A 14 -0.23 -40.81 -29.00
CA SER A 14 0.22 -42.19 -29.27
C SER A 14 -0.74 -43.19 -28.64
N PHE A 15 -2.05 -43.04 -28.90
CA PHE A 15 -2.97 -44.15 -28.75
C PHE A 15 -2.62 -45.15 -29.86
N LYS A 16 -1.79 -46.12 -29.51
CA LYS A 16 -1.54 -47.32 -30.32
C LYS A 16 -2.88 -48.03 -30.40
N ILE A 17 -3.67 -47.69 -31.42
CA ILE A 17 -4.90 -48.39 -31.76
C ILE A 17 -4.47 -49.80 -32.15
N THR A 18 -4.46 -50.69 -31.17
CA THR A 18 -4.52 -52.12 -31.40
C THR A 18 -5.70 -52.36 -32.32
N SER A 19 -5.43 -52.95 -33.49
CA SER A 19 -6.39 -53.24 -34.54
C SER A 19 -7.41 -54.29 -34.08
N LEU A 20 -8.29 -53.90 -33.17
CA LEU A 20 -9.50 -54.63 -32.88
C LEU A 20 -10.43 -54.43 -34.07
N LYS A 21 -10.77 -55.55 -34.72
CA LYS A 21 -11.69 -55.68 -35.85
C LYS A 21 -12.96 -54.84 -35.64
N LEU A 22 -12.93 -53.61 -36.13
CA LEU A 22 -14.04 -52.65 -36.17
C LEU A 22 -14.93 -52.85 -37.41
N SER A 23 -14.92 -54.05 -38.02
CA SER A 23 -15.62 -54.30 -39.29
C SER A 23 -17.14 -54.48 -39.17
N LYS A 24 -17.74 -54.31 -37.99
CA LYS A 24 -19.19 -54.50 -37.81
C LYS A 24 -19.93 -53.47 -36.94
N ILE A 25 -19.27 -52.42 -36.46
CA ILE A 25 -20.01 -51.33 -35.83
C ILE A 25 -20.41 -50.35 -36.94
N LYS A 26 -21.53 -50.63 -37.61
CA LYS A 26 -22.29 -49.61 -38.35
C LYS A 26 -22.74 -48.58 -37.31
N PHE A 27 -21.86 -47.64 -36.98
CA PHE A 27 -22.21 -46.46 -36.22
C PHE A 27 -23.30 -45.76 -37.04
N PHE A 28 -24.53 -45.78 -36.55
CA PHE A 28 -25.60 -44.99 -37.12
C PHE A 28 -25.16 -43.52 -37.03
N TYR A 29 -24.62 -43.05 -38.14
CA TYR A 29 -24.13 -41.69 -38.31
C TYR A 29 -25.35 -40.80 -38.41
N ASN A 30 -26.00 -40.57 -37.27
CA ASN A 30 -27.12 -39.66 -37.19
C ASN A 30 -26.53 -38.26 -37.39
N SER A 31 -26.80 -37.67 -38.55
CA SER A 31 -26.33 -36.35 -38.94
C SER A 31 -26.60 -35.30 -37.85
N ASN A 32 -27.69 -35.46 -37.09
CA ASN A 32 -28.03 -34.58 -35.98
C ASN A 32 -27.07 -34.71 -34.80
N ILE A 33 -26.63 -35.93 -34.46
CA ILE A 33 -25.64 -36.15 -33.38
C ILE A 33 -24.32 -35.47 -33.71
N MET A 34 -23.86 -35.56 -34.97
CA MET A 34 -22.62 -34.91 -35.40
C MET A 34 -22.71 -33.37 -35.39
N LYS A 35 -23.88 -32.80 -35.70
CA LYS A 35 -24.12 -31.35 -35.58
C LYS A 35 -24.06 -30.88 -34.12
N VAL A 36 -24.66 -31.65 -33.20
CA VAL A 36 -24.64 -31.35 -31.76
C VAL A 36 -23.22 -31.44 -31.20
N LEU A 37 -22.46 -32.48 -31.54
CA LEU A 37 -21.07 -32.62 -31.10
C LEU A 37 -20.17 -31.48 -31.59
N LYS A 38 -20.32 -31.04 -32.85
CA LYS A 38 -19.60 -29.88 -33.38
C LYS A 38 -19.92 -28.59 -32.61
N LEU A 39 -21.19 -28.37 -32.27
CA LEU A 39 -21.60 -27.21 -31.49
C LEU A 39 -20.99 -27.20 -30.09
N ILE A 40 -20.99 -28.35 -29.41
CA ILE A 40 -20.37 -28.50 -28.08
C ILE A 40 -18.87 -28.20 -28.15
N CYS A 41 -18.15 -28.72 -29.14
CA CYS A 41 -16.72 -28.41 -29.33
C CYS A 41 -16.46 -26.91 -29.54
N ILE A 42 -17.31 -26.22 -30.32
CA ILE A 42 -17.18 -24.76 -30.52
C ILE A 42 -17.39 -24.00 -29.21
N ILE A 43 -18.40 -24.37 -28.41
CA ILE A 43 -18.66 -23.74 -27.11
C ILE A 43 -17.48 -23.94 -26.15
N ILE A 44 -16.90 -25.15 -26.10
CA ILE A 44 -15.72 -25.43 -25.26
C ILE A 44 -14.53 -24.58 -25.71
N LEU A 45 -14.29 -24.47 -27.03
CA LEU A 45 -13.24 -23.61 -27.59
C LEU A 45 -13.44 -22.14 -27.24
N LEU A 46 -14.67 -21.62 -27.38
CA LEU A 46 -15.01 -20.24 -27.02
C LEU A 46 -14.84 -19.99 -25.52
N MET A 47 -15.26 -20.91 -24.66
CA MET A 47 -15.07 -20.81 -23.21
C MET A 47 -13.58 -20.85 -22.82
N THR A 48 -12.78 -21.65 -23.51
CA THR A 48 -11.34 -21.74 -23.28
C THR A 48 -10.64 -20.46 -23.74
N PHE A 49 -10.98 -19.97 -24.93
CA PHE A 49 -10.49 -18.70 -25.46
C PHE A 49 -10.89 -17.53 -24.56
N TYR A 50 -12.15 -17.49 -24.10
CA TYR A 50 -12.64 -16.49 -23.16
C TYR A 50 -11.86 -16.53 -21.85
N LYS A 51 -11.59 -17.71 -21.27
CA LYS A 51 -10.76 -17.82 -20.06
C LYS A 51 -9.31 -17.35 -20.28
N LEU A 52 -8.74 -17.61 -21.46
CA LEU A 52 -7.40 -17.14 -21.80
C LEU A 52 -7.36 -15.61 -21.98
N PHE A 53 -8.37 -15.03 -22.62
CA PHE A 53 -8.50 -13.57 -22.80
C PHE A 53 -8.89 -12.84 -21.53
N LEU A 54 -9.67 -13.48 -20.64
CA LEU A 54 -10.06 -12.93 -19.35
C LEU A 54 -9.00 -13.06 -18.27
N LYS A 55 -7.84 -13.64 -18.56
CA LYS A 55 -6.71 -13.63 -17.64
C LYS A 55 -6.17 -12.20 -17.56
N LYS A 56 -6.94 -11.30 -16.93
CA LYS A 56 -6.53 -9.96 -16.54
C LYS A 56 -5.25 -10.14 -15.79
N GLN A 57 -4.15 -9.66 -16.34
CA GLN A 57 -2.90 -9.63 -15.59
C GLN A 57 -3.22 -8.81 -14.35
N HIS A 58 -3.13 -9.44 -13.17
CA HIS A 58 -3.30 -8.70 -11.94
C HIS A 58 -2.10 -7.79 -11.86
N ILE A 59 -2.37 -6.49 -11.82
CA ILE A 59 -1.29 -5.51 -11.83
C ILE A 59 -0.98 -5.18 -10.37
N GLU A 60 0.30 -5.01 -10.09
CA GLU A 60 0.77 -4.78 -8.73
C GLU A 60 0.34 -3.40 -8.25
N PRO A 61 0.00 -3.28 -6.96
CA PRO A 61 -0.40 -2.01 -6.40
C PRO A 61 0.76 -1.04 -6.18
N TYR A 62 0.64 0.15 -6.78
CA TYR A 62 1.53 1.28 -6.56
C TYR A 62 0.80 2.44 -5.91
N TYR A 63 1.49 3.09 -4.97
CA TYR A 63 0.93 4.13 -4.10
C TYR A 63 1.28 5.54 -4.58
N ASN A 64 2.27 5.65 -5.46
CA ASN A 64 2.66 6.92 -6.04
C ASN A 64 3.22 6.72 -7.45
N LYS A 65 3.24 7.79 -8.24
CA LYS A 65 3.81 7.85 -9.58
C LYS A 65 4.63 9.13 -9.66
N ILE A 66 5.92 8.98 -9.97
CA ILE A 66 6.85 10.11 -10.06
C ILE A 66 7.54 10.06 -11.42
N SER A 67 7.17 10.99 -12.28
CA SER A 67 7.72 11.13 -13.64
C SER A 67 9.11 11.77 -13.63
N ASN A 68 9.86 11.62 -14.73
CA ASN A 68 11.21 12.20 -14.93
C ASN A 68 12.24 11.81 -13.85
N MET A 69 12.12 10.60 -13.32
CA MET A 69 13.02 10.08 -12.29
C MET A 69 13.93 9.02 -12.90
N THR A 70 15.23 9.01 -12.57
CA THR A 70 16.12 7.89 -12.92
C THR A 70 15.94 6.73 -11.95
N VAL A 71 16.45 5.54 -12.26
CA VAL A 71 16.35 4.38 -11.35
C VAL A 71 17.09 4.64 -10.03
N GLU A 72 18.23 5.33 -10.08
CA GLU A 72 19.02 5.73 -8.91
C GLU A 72 18.22 6.68 -8.02
N LYS A 73 17.59 7.70 -8.63
CA LYS A 73 16.73 8.64 -7.89
C LYS A 73 15.51 7.94 -7.30
N CYS A 74 14.93 6.97 -7.99
CA CYS A 74 13.81 6.17 -7.51
C CYS A 74 14.21 5.29 -6.31
N ALA A 75 15.36 4.62 -6.41
CA ALA A 75 15.94 3.86 -5.30
C ALA A 75 16.29 4.76 -4.11
N ASN A 76 16.84 5.95 -4.33
CA ASN A 76 17.13 6.91 -3.27
C ASN A 76 15.84 7.44 -2.60
N PHE A 77 14.80 7.72 -3.40
CA PHE A 77 13.49 8.09 -2.90
C PHE A 77 12.96 7.00 -1.97
N CYS A 78 12.94 5.75 -2.43
CA CYS A 78 12.43 4.65 -1.62
C CYS A 78 13.31 4.42 -0.39
N LYS A 79 14.64 4.49 -0.51
CA LYS A 79 15.61 4.36 0.60
C LYS A 79 15.31 5.36 1.73
N THR A 80 15.04 6.62 1.37
CA THR A 80 14.83 7.72 2.34
C THR A 80 13.38 7.86 2.80
N ALA A 81 12.40 7.29 2.08
CA ALA A 81 11.00 7.36 2.46
C ALA A 81 10.64 6.29 3.51
N ALA A 82 10.21 6.73 4.69
CA ALA A 82 9.69 5.84 5.72
C ALA A 82 8.44 5.10 5.21
N GLY A 83 8.40 3.79 5.44
CA GLY A 83 7.33 2.91 4.96
C GLY A 83 7.39 2.56 3.47
N CYS A 84 8.45 2.91 2.73
CA CYS A 84 8.64 2.40 1.37
C CYS A 84 9.24 1.00 1.40
N TYR A 85 8.49 0.01 0.91
CA TYR A 85 8.91 -1.40 0.89
C TYR A 85 9.52 -1.79 -0.45
N ALA A 86 9.05 -1.19 -1.53
CA ALA A 86 9.46 -1.56 -2.87
C ALA A 86 9.23 -0.41 -3.85
N PHE A 87 9.75 -0.55 -5.06
CA PHE A 87 9.39 0.32 -6.17
C PHE A 87 9.38 -0.43 -7.50
N GLY A 88 8.49 -0.01 -8.39
CA GLY A 88 8.51 -0.32 -9.81
C GLY A 88 9.20 0.81 -10.58
N TYR A 89 9.85 0.50 -11.69
CA TYR A 89 10.51 1.50 -12.53
C TYR A 89 10.29 1.23 -14.02
N ASP A 90 9.63 2.16 -14.70
CA ASP A 90 9.47 2.17 -16.14
C ASP A 90 10.66 2.90 -16.79
N LYS A 91 11.64 2.10 -17.25
CA LYS A 91 12.85 2.59 -17.91
C LYS A 91 12.57 3.40 -19.17
N LYS A 92 11.48 3.09 -19.90
CA LYS A 92 11.18 3.73 -21.17
C LYS A 92 10.69 5.16 -20.96
N ASN A 93 9.86 5.37 -19.94
CA ASN A 93 9.24 6.66 -19.67
C ASN A 93 9.89 7.40 -18.48
N ASN A 94 10.91 6.83 -17.83
CA ASN A 94 11.55 7.36 -16.62
C ASN A 94 10.54 7.63 -15.50
N ILE A 95 9.67 6.65 -15.24
CA ILE A 95 8.63 6.77 -14.20
C ILE A 95 8.95 5.82 -13.04
N CYS A 96 8.99 6.37 -11.85
CA CYS A 96 9.12 5.65 -10.59
C CYS A 96 7.74 5.39 -9.98
N TYR A 97 7.52 4.17 -9.52
CA TYR A 97 6.30 3.74 -8.84
C TYR A 97 6.64 3.21 -7.44
N PRO A 98 6.75 4.07 -6.42
CA PRO A 98 6.98 3.64 -5.04
C PRO A 98 5.80 2.83 -4.47
N SER A 99 6.09 1.86 -3.62
CA SER A 99 5.08 1.01 -2.98
C SER A 99 5.29 0.86 -1.47
N LYS A 100 4.17 0.86 -0.72
CA LYS A 100 4.12 0.57 0.72
C LYS A 100 4.03 -0.94 1.01
N ILE A 101 4.05 -1.78 -0.02
CA ILE A 101 4.07 -3.24 0.13
C ILE A 101 5.11 -3.86 -0.80
N LEU A 102 5.46 -5.12 -0.55
CA LEU A 102 6.34 -5.88 -1.42
C LEU A 102 5.63 -6.22 -2.75
N LEU A 103 6.37 -6.12 -3.84
CA LEU A 103 5.97 -6.50 -5.19
C LEU A 103 6.18 -8.02 -5.36
N ARG A 104 5.21 -8.75 -5.89
CA ARG A 104 5.26 -10.23 -5.97
C ARG A 104 5.05 -10.68 -7.40
N ASP A 105 5.92 -11.58 -7.87
CA ASP A 105 5.93 -12.05 -9.26
C ASP A 105 4.64 -12.70 -9.74
N ASN A 106 3.82 -13.21 -8.83
CA ASN A 106 2.54 -13.80 -9.13
C ASN A 106 1.62 -13.55 -7.95
N PHE A 107 0.85 -12.47 -7.98
CA PHE A 107 -0.33 -12.43 -7.13
C PHE A 107 -1.31 -13.50 -7.66
N PRO A 108 -1.61 -14.58 -6.91
CA PRO A 108 -2.63 -15.51 -7.32
C PRO A 108 -3.94 -14.72 -7.46
N GLN A 109 -4.55 -14.77 -8.64
CA GLN A 109 -5.72 -13.96 -9.00
C GLN A 109 -6.95 -14.22 -8.11
N ASN A 110 -6.92 -15.24 -7.26
CA ASN A 110 -8.12 -15.84 -6.69
C ASN A 110 -8.10 -16.01 -5.16
N GLU A 111 -7.05 -15.62 -4.44
CA GLU A 111 -6.99 -15.80 -2.98
C GLU A 111 -6.90 -14.45 -2.25
N HIS A 112 -8.05 -14.00 -1.75
CA HIS A 112 -8.20 -13.07 -0.63
C HIS A 112 -7.49 -11.70 -0.72
N LEU A 113 -7.41 -11.11 -1.92
CA LEU A 113 -6.97 -9.72 -2.06
C LEU A 113 -7.92 -8.70 -1.39
N ASP A 114 -9.20 -9.04 -1.16
CA ASP A 114 -10.16 -8.15 -0.50
C ASP A 114 -9.77 -7.75 0.94
N GLU A 115 -8.83 -8.47 1.58
CA GLU A 115 -8.36 -8.16 2.93
C GLU A 115 -7.14 -7.22 2.95
N TYR A 116 -6.37 -7.15 1.86
CA TYR A 116 -5.19 -6.27 1.72
C TYR A 116 -5.41 -5.08 0.75
N LEU A 117 -6.48 -5.08 -0.04
CA LEU A 117 -6.83 -4.01 -0.99
C LEU A 117 -7.52 -2.79 -0.36
N THR A 118 -7.59 -2.67 0.96
CA THR A 118 -8.11 -1.45 1.61
C THR A 118 -7.16 -0.26 1.52
N TYR A 119 -6.01 -0.42 0.87
CA TYR A 119 -5.03 0.63 0.69
C TYR A 119 -5.24 1.34 -0.65
N ASP A 120 -4.98 2.65 -0.68
CA ASP A 120 -5.10 3.53 -1.86
C ASP A 120 -4.17 3.12 -2.99
N ILE A 121 -4.61 2.16 -3.79
CA ILE A 121 -3.91 1.72 -4.98
C ILE A 121 -4.39 2.59 -6.13
N VAL A 122 -3.62 3.64 -6.40
CA VAL A 122 -4.01 4.68 -7.35
C VAL A 122 -3.59 4.31 -8.79
N TYR A 123 -2.53 3.50 -8.96
CA TYR A 123 -1.89 3.26 -10.25
C TYR A 123 -1.83 1.77 -10.63
N GLU A 124 -2.89 1.02 -10.36
CA GLU A 124 -2.97 -0.41 -10.72
C GLU A 124 -2.78 -0.58 -12.23
N ASP A 125 -3.41 0.20 -13.11
CA ASP A 125 -3.35 -0.04 -14.56
C ASP A 125 -2.07 0.44 -15.27
N ASP A 126 -1.22 1.24 -14.60
CA ASP A 126 -0.08 1.89 -15.23
C ASP A 126 1.15 0.98 -15.32
N TYR A 127 1.25 -0.01 -14.44
CA TYR A 127 2.42 -0.87 -14.36
C TYR A 127 2.32 -2.08 -15.31
N LYS A 128 3.45 -2.45 -15.91
CA LYS A 128 3.49 -3.53 -16.90
C LYS A 128 4.58 -4.55 -16.54
N PRO A 129 4.43 -5.84 -16.90
CA PRO A 129 5.41 -6.88 -16.57
C PRO A 129 6.85 -6.62 -17.06
N GLN A 130 7.03 -5.74 -18.04
CA GLN A 130 8.33 -5.31 -18.54
C GLN A 130 9.03 -4.22 -17.72
N HIS A 131 8.34 -3.64 -16.74
CA HIS A 131 8.98 -2.67 -15.84
C HIS A 131 9.89 -3.40 -14.84
N MET A 132 10.91 -2.69 -14.37
CA MET A 132 11.77 -3.19 -13.31
C MET A 132 11.00 -3.19 -11.98
N ARG A 133 11.25 -4.17 -11.12
CA ARG A 133 10.73 -4.24 -9.75
C ARG A 133 11.88 -4.39 -8.79
N CYS A 134 11.79 -3.73 -7.65
CA CYS A 134 12.80 -3.78 -6.61
C CYS A 134 12.14 -3.82 -5.24
N ASN A 135 12.31 -4.93 -4.52
CA ASN A 135 11.86 -5.11 -3.14
C ASN A 135 13.02 -4.86 -2.18
N LYS A 136 12.82 -4.04 -1.15
CA LYS A 136 13.85 -3.88 -0.11
C LYS A 136 14.06 -5.16 0.67
N LEU A 137 15.30 -5.36 1.12
CA LEU A 137 15.62 -6.40 2.09
C LEU A 137 15.05 -6.08 3.48
N ASN A 138 15.05 -4.80 3.88
CA ASN A 138 14.46 -4.33 5.13
C ASN A 138 13.80 -2.96 4.95
N THR A 139 12.72 -2.67 5.67
CA THR A 139 12.00 -1.41 5.57
C THR A 139 12.00 -0.68 6.90
N VAL A 140 12.44 0.58 6.90
CA VAL A 140 12.26 1.49 8.04
C VAL A 140 10.85 2.07 7.99
N LYS A 141 10.05 1.85 9.04
CA LYS A 141 8.63 2.22 9.07
C LYS A 141 8.40 3.58 9.71
N ASP A 142 9.07 3.86 10.82
CA ASP A 142 8.97 5.14 11.53
C ASP A 142 10.13 6.04 11.10
N PRO A 143 9.87 7.27 10.62
CA PRO A 143 10.93 8.19 10.27
C PRO A 143 11.81 8.62 11.46
N ASN A 144 11.32 8.47 12.69
CA ASN A 144 12.03 8.84 13.92
C ASN A 144 12.90 7.71 14.48
N ASP A 145 12.84 6.50 13.89
CA ASP A 145 13.65 5.38 14.34
C ASP A 145 15.14 5.69 14.18
N LYS A 146 15.91 5.52 15.25
CA LYS A 146 17.37 5.61 15.18
C LYS A 146 17.90 4.46 14.34
N ILE A 147 18.24 4.74 13.09
CA ILE A 147 18.67 3.70 12.14
C ILE A 147 20.12 3.29 12.44
N LEU A 148 20.29 2.08 12.94
CA LEU A 148 21.60 1.43 13.05
C LEU A 148 22.22 1.22 11.66
N GLU A 149 23.55 1.14 11.58
CA GLU A 149 24.24 0.96 10.31
C GLU A 149 23.79 -0.29 9.53
N ILE A 150 23.58 -1.41 10.23
CA ILE A 150 23.06 -2.65 9.62
C ILE A 150 21.65 -2.46 9.04
N THR A 151 20.82 -1.66 9.70
CA THR A 151 19.48 -1.31 9.23
C THR A 151 19.55 -0.39 8.02
N ARG A 152 20.45 0.60 8.00
CA ARG A 152 20.66 1.46 6.82
C ARG A 152 21.09 0.64 5.62
N LYS A 153 22.07 -0.24 5.82
CA LYS A 153 22.59 -1.12 4.78
C LYS A 153 21.52 -2.02 4.20
N SER A 154 20.74 -2.69 5.04
CA SER A 154 19.62 -3.54 4.58
C SER A 154 18.48 -2.75 3.93
N ASN A 155 18.17 -1.54 4.41
CA ASN A 155 17.17 -0.65 3.79
C ASN A 155 17.62 -0.04 2.45
N ALA A 156 18.92 0.05 2.22
CA ALA A 156 19.54 0.46 0.96
C ALA A 156 19.78 -0.72 -0.02
N THR A 157 19.44 -1.95 0.38
CA THR A 157 19.62 -3.17 -0.41
C THR A 157 18.28 -3.67 -0.94
N TYR A 158 18.27 -4.09 -2.21
CA TYR A 158 17.06 -4.49 -2.91
C TYR A 158 17.25 -5.81 -3.66
N PHE A 159 16.18 -6.61 -3.72
CA PHE A 159 16.03 -7.69 -4.69
C PHE A 159 15.27 -7.17 -5.89
N CYS A 160 15.93 -7.14 -7.04
CA CYS A 160 15.38 -6.54 -8.25
C CYS A 160 15.27 -7.52 -9.42
N LYS A 161 14.24 -7.32 -10.24
CA LYS A 161 14.06 -7.96 -11.54
C LYS A 161 13.85 -6.87 -12.58
N ASP A 162 14.59 -6.92 -13.67
CA ASP A 162 14.42 -5.97 -14.77
C ASP A 162 13.11 -6.19 -15.55
N SER A 163 12.59 -7.43 -15.53
CA SER A 163 11.30 -7.82 -16.10
C SER A 163 10.78 -9.10 -15.44
N ALA A 164 9.52 -9.47 -15.67
CA ALA A 164 8.90 -10.64 -15.04
C ALA A 164 9.58 -12.00 -15.33
N ASN A 165 10.25 -12.11 -16.48
CA ASN A 165 10.91 -13.35 -16.88
C ASN A 165 12.40 -13.39 -16.51
N GLU A 166 12.94 -12.31 -15.97
CA GLU A 166 14.36 -12.23 -15.62
C GLU A 166 14.65 -12.76 -14.22
N LYS A 167 15.88 -13.25 -14.05
CA LYS A 167 16.37 -13.69 -12.75
C LYS A 167 16.54 -12.49 -11.83
N GLU A 168 16.17 -12.70 -10.57
CA GLU A 168 16.38 -11.71 -9.52
C GLU A 168 17.87 -11.45 -9.29
N LYS A 169 18.21 -10.17 -9.09
CA LYS A 169 19.54 -9.65 -8.82
C LYS A 169 19.50 -8.85 -7.52
N LEU A 170 20.55 -8.95 -6.72
CA LEU A 170 20.72 -8.12 -5.53
C LEU A 170 21.33 -6.79 -5.97
N MET A 171 20.67 -5.68 -5.62
CA MET A 171 21.08 -4.32 -5.97
C MET A 171 21.33 -3.53 -4.68
N PHE A 172 22.28 -2.60 -4.71
CA PHE A 172 22.61 -1.77 -3.56
C PHE A 172 22.70 -0.30 -3.98
N HIS A 173 22.07 0.56 -3.18
CA HIS A 173 22.08 2.00 -3.39
C HIS A 173 23.02 2.69 -2.39
N ASN A 174 24.15 3.23 -2.84
CA ASN A 174 25.11 3.92 -1.99
C ASN A 174 25.76 5.08 -2.74
N ASN A 175 25.95 6.24 -2.11
CA ASN A 175 26.58 7.42 -2.72
C ASN A 175 25.98 7.80 -4.09
N ASN A 176 24.65 7.78 -4.21
CA ASN A 176 23.90 8.03 -5.45
C ASN A 176 24.15 7.01 -6.60
N GLU A 177 24.86 5.92 -6.35
CA GLU A 177 24.98 4.81 -7.29
C GLU A 177 23.97 3.71 -6.95
N PHE A 178 23.29 3.17 -7.96
CA PHE A 178 22.44 2.00 -7.83
C PHE A 178 22.94 0.88 -8.74
N LYS A 179 23.59 -0.13 -8.14
CA LYS A 179 24.31 -1.16 -8.92
C LYS A 179 24.10 -2.56 -8.38
N PRO A 180 24.24 -3.59 -9.24
CA PRO A 180 24.20 -4.98 -8.80
C PRO A 180 25.37 -5.28 -7.88
N ILE A 181 25.11 -6.13 -6.88
CA ILE A 181 26.11 -6.64 -5.94
C ILE A 181 25.86 -8.13 -5.67
N THR A 182 26.86 -8.79 -5.12
CA THR A 182 26.78 -10.15 -4.59
C THR A 182 26.53 -10.12 -3.07
N PHE A 183 26.09 -11.24 -2.50
CA PHE A 183 26.00 -11.36 -1.04
C PHE A 183 27.36 -11.25 -0.33
N LYS A 184 28.45 -11.60 -1.01
CA LYS A 184 29.82 -11.44 -0.48
C LYS A 184 30.17 -9.96 -0.37
N GLU A 185 29.99 -9.20 -1.45
CA GLU A 185 30.18 -7.75 -1.45
C GLU A 185 29.27 -7.07 -0.44
N LEU A 186 28.00 -7.51 -0.33
CA LEU A 186 27.11 -7.01 0.72
C LEU A 186 27.73 -7.20 2.09
N LYS A 187 28.38 -8.31 2.42
CA LYS A 187 29.04 -8.48 3.73
C LYS A 187 30.25 -7.55 3.89
N GLU A 188 31.03 -7.37 2.83
CA GLU A 188 32.29 -6.61 2.81
C GLU A 188 32.10 -5.08 2.79
N PHE A 189 30.92 -4.57 2.41
CA PHE A 189 30.63 -3.13 2.47
C PHE A 189 30.66 -2.61 3.92
N ASN A 190 31.80 -2.06 4.32
CA ASN A 190 32.01 -1.55 5.68
C ASN A 190 31.40 -0.16 5.92
N LYS A 191 30.94 0.53 4.87
CA LYS A 191 30.33 1.87 5.00
C LYS A 191 29.17 2.04 4.04
N THR A 192 27.99 2.30 4.58
CA THR A 192 26.84 2.82 3.84
C THR A 192 26.78 4.33 4.08
N ASP A 193 26.38 5.10 3.06
CA ASP A 193 26.13 6.52 3.22
C ASP A 193 25.16 6.78 4.39
N LYS A 194 25.47 7.80 5.19
CA LYS A 194 24.56 8.22 6.27
C LYS A 194 23.42 8.99 5.62
N TYR A 195 22.20 8.55 5.92
CA TYR A 195 20.98 9.23 5.53
C TYR A 195 19.95 9.09 6.64
N ASP A 196 19.03 10.04 6.67
CA ASP A 196 17.87 10.05 7.53
C ASP A 196 16.64 9.59 6.74
N THR A 197 15.72 8.92 7.43
CA THR A 197 14.41 8.59 6.87
C THR A 197 13.44 9.72 7.12
N VAL A 198 12.67 10.07 6.11
CA VAL A 198 11.64 11.10 6.19
C VAL A 198 10.27 10.49 6.07
N GLY A 199 9.34 10.95 6.90
CA GLY A 199 7.92 10.69 6.73
C GLY A 199 7.50 11.36 5.43
N ARG A 200 6.97 10.58 4.48
CA ARG A 200 6.43 11.13 3.24
C ARG A 200 4.93 10.95 3.22
N GLU A 201 4.22 11.99 2.82
CA GLU A 201 2.84 11.85 2.38
C GLU A 201 2.85 11.06 1.08
N TRP A 202 2.14 9.95 1.09
CA TRP A 202 1.93 9.17 -0.12
C TRP A 202 0.77 9.80 -0.87
N ALA A 203 0.82 9.83 -2.20
CA ALA A 203 -0.24 10.40 -3.00
C ALA A 203 -1.49 9.50 -2.91
N GLU A 204 -2.23 9.62 -1.81
CA GLU A 204 -3.36 8.77 -1.47
C GLU A 204 -4.52 8.92 -2.46
N THR A 205 -4.48 9.86 -3.39
CA THR A 205 -5.44 9.96 -4.51
C THR A 205 -5.07 11.18 -5.36
N GLY A 206 -4.37 10.98 -6.48
CA GLY A 206 -4.34 11.93 -7.60
C GLY A 206 -3.99 13.40 -7.31
N ILE A 207 -3.28 13.71 -6.22
CA ILE A 207 -2.77 15.06 -5.97
C ILE A 207 -1.69 15.34 -7.02
N SER A 208 -1.88 16.40 -7.81
CA SER A 208 -1.07 16.74 -8.98
C SER A 208 0.44 16.67 -8.70
N GLU A 209 1.20 16.05 -9.60
CA GLU A 209 2.67 15.94 -9.62
C GLU A 209 3.40 17.25 -9.24
N LYS A 210 2.75 18.40 -9.47
CA LYS A 210 3.25 19.75 -9.18
C LYS A 210 3.68 19.97 -7.72
N LYS A 211 2.90 19.55 -6.72
CA LYS A 211 3.26 19.76 -5.31
C LYS A 211 4.44 18.89 -4.85
N LEU A 212 4.58 17.70 -5.43
CA LEU A 212 5.69 16.80 -5.10
C LEU A 212 7.01 17.30 -5.71
N ASN A 213 6.95 17.83 -6.93
CA ASN A 213 8.11 18.44 -7.58
C ASN A 213 8.56 19.72 -6.89
N GLU A 214 7.63 20.52 -6.34
CA GLU A 214 7.94 21.72 -5.53
C GLU A 214 8.66 21.33 -4.22
N GLN A 215 8.17 20.32 -3.48
CA GLN A 215 8.85 19.81 -2.27
C GLN A 215 10.25 19.23 -2.55
N GLN A 216 10.50 18.72 -3.76
CA GLN A 216 11.80 18.20 -4.17
C GLN A 216 12.75 19.32 -4.66
N GLY A 217 12.23 20.32 -5.36
CA GLY A 217 12.99 21.46 -5.87
C GLY A 217 13.55 22.36 -4.77
N GLU A 218 12.77 22.60 -3.71
CA GLU A 218 13.20 23.46 -2.60
C GLU A 218 14.30 22.82 -1.73
N ARG A 219 14.37 21.49 -1.63
CA ARG A 219 15.40 20.81 -0.83
C ARG A 219 16.70 20.50 -1.56
N LEU A 220 16.67 20.30 -2.89
CA LEU A 220 17.89 20.09 -3.66
C LEU A 220 18.78 21.34 -3.69
N GLN A 221 18.22 22.53 -3.44
CA GLN A 221 19.00 23.76 -3.28
C GLN A 221 19.74 23.86 -1.92
N PHE A 222 19.31 23.13 -0.88
CA PHE A 222 19.91 23.21 0.46
C PHE A 222 21.13 22.31 0.67
N PHE A 223 21.46 21.39 -0.25
CA PHE A 223 22.61 20.49 -0.12
C PHE A 223 23.79 20.82 -1.06
N GLY A 224 23.78 22.01 -1.69
CA GLY A 224 24.85 22.48 -2.58
C GLY A 224 25.86 23.46 -1.95
N GLY A 225 25.76 23.77 -0.65
CA GLY A 225 26.67 24.69 0.02
C GLY A 225 27.93 24.00 0.53
N THR A 226 29.08 24.27 -0.09
CA THR A 226 30.39 24.00 0.51
C THR A 226 30.52 24.79 1.81
N VAL A 227 30.50 24.11 2.95
CA VAL A 227 30.82 24.70 4.25
C VAL A 227 32.34 24.95 4.28
N PRO A 228 32.81 26.18 4.52
CA PRO A 228 34.24 26.43 4.68
C PRO A 228 34.72 25.78 5.97
N VAL A 229 35.78 24.99 5.86
CA VAL A 229 36.52 24.38 6.97
C VAL A 229 37.11 25.52 7.82
N PRO A 230 36.77 25.67 9.11
CA PRO A 230 37.49 26.58 9.99
C PRO A 230 38.83 25.97 10.37
N ASN A 231 39.87 26.79 10.29
CA ASN A 231 41.26 26.47 10.59
C ASN A 231 41.47 25.83 11.96
N GLU A 232 42.39 24.88 11.99
CA GLU A 232 43.01 24.33 13.19
C GLU A 232 43.71 25.43 13.99
N GLY A 233 43.47 25.47 15.30
CA GLY A 233 44.27 26.25 16.24
C GLY A 233 43.48 26.76 17.43
N GLU A 234 43.36 25.94 18.47
CA GLU A 234 43.73 26.32 19.84
C GLU A 234 43.35 25.21 20.84
N SER A 235 44.37 24.76 21.56
CA SER A 235 44.30 23.77 22.63
C SER A 235 43.85 24.45 23.92
N LEU A 236 42.71 24.03 24.48
CA LEU A 236 42.41 24.25 25.90
C LEU A 236 42.06 22.92 26.57
N LYS A 237 42.97 22.47 27.42
CA LYS A 237 42.76 21.40 28.41
C LYS A 237 41.76 21.87 29.47
N PRO A 238 40.87 20.99 29.95
CA PRO A 238 40.36 21.10 31.31
C PRO A 238 40.99 20.06 32.22
N GLU A 239 41.41 20.55 33.39
CA GLU A 239 41.89 19.82 34.54
C GLU A 239 40.88 18.78 35.05
N ILE A 240 41.42 17.63 35.46
CA ILE A 240 40.74 16.61 36.24
C ILE A 240 40.98 16.93 37.72
N ASN A 241 39.91 16.99 38.52
CA ASN A 241 40.00 16.87 39.97
C ASN A 241 39.20 15.62 40.42
N PRO A 242 39.83 14.59 41.01
CA PRO A 242 39.16 13.35 41.38
C PRO A 242 38.83 13.31 42.87
N SER A 243 37.57 13.08 43.22
CA SER A 243 37.21 12.51 44.52
C SER A 243 35.80 11.92 44.50
N PHE A 244 35.71 10.58 44.62
CA PHE A 244 34.93 9.84 45.62
C PHE A 244 34.62 8.38 45.18
N LEU A 245 35.32 7.46 45.86
CA LEU A 245 34.93 6.13 46.37
C LEU A 245 34.25 5.06 45.48
N LYS A 246 35.10 4.07 45.12
CA LYS A 246 34.99 2.62 45.43
C LYS A 246 33.58 2.01 45.58
N ARG A 247 33.29 0.98 44.76
CA ARG A 247 33.02 -0.39 45.25
C ARG A 247 33.05 -1.47 44.14
N LYS A 248 33.91 -2.46 44.39
CA LYS A 248 33.89 -3.90 44.06
C LYS A 248 33.48 -4.34 42.64
N GLY A 249 34.48 -4.79 41.90
CA GLY A 249 34.29 -5.65 40.73
C GLY A 249 33.92 -7.10 41.08
N LYS A 250 33.48 -7.81 40.04
CA LYS A 250 33.74 -9.23 39.83
C LYS A 250 33.76 -9.50 38.33
N ASN A 251 34.92 -9.93 37.86
CA ASN A 251 35.15 -10.66 36.62
C ASN A 251 34.39 -11.98 36.66
N ILE A 252 33.70 -12.36 35.59
CA ILE A 252 33.58 -13.76 35.14
C ILE A 252 33.49 -13.76 33.61
N ASP A 253 34.58 -14.19 32.97
CA ASP A 253 34.57 -14.80 31.65
C ASP A 253 34.18 -16.29 31.77
N LYS A 254 33.59 -16.82 30.69
CA LYS A 254 33.45 -18.24 30.32
C LYS A 254 32.40 -19.06 31.10
N ILE A 255 31.39 -19.54 30.37
CA ILE A 255 31.15 -20.97 30.06
C ILE A 255 30.02 -21.06 29.03
N ILE A 256 30.37 -21.63 27.87
CA ILE A 256 29.47 -22.24 26.90
C ILE A 256 29.04 -23.59 27.50
N ARG A 257 27.73 -23.85 27.57
CA ARG A 257 27.16 -25.21 27.46
C ARG A 257 25.69 -25.13 27.07
N GLU A 258 25.40 -25.82 25.97
CA GLU A 258 24.09 -26.34 25.59
C GLU A 258 23.61 -27.30 26.69
N ASP A 259 22.34 -27.23 27.06
CA ASP A 259 21.40 -28.35 26.95
C ASP A 259 20.06 -28.06 27.65
N GLU A 260 19.00 -28.44 26.93
CA GLU A 260 17.70 -28.94 27.38
C GLU A 260 17.08 -28.38 28.68
N PHE A 261 16.00 -27.60 28.53
CA PHE A 261 14.95 -27.62 29.55
C PHE A 261 13.56 -27.77 28.93
N THR A 262 12.95 -28.89 29.32
CA THR A 262 11.65 -29.40 28.95
C THR A 262 10.52 -28.57 29.56
N ARG A 263 9.41 -28.53 28.82
CA ARG A 263 8.10 -28.00 29.25
C ARG A 263 7.68 -28.61 30.58
N LYS A 264 7.38 -27.77 31.57
CA LYS A 264 6.41 -28.05 32.64
C LYS A 264 5.76 -26.76 33.12
N ASP A 265 4.43 -26.77 33.08
CA ASP A 265 3.50 -26.08 33.98
C ASP A 265 3.48 -24.54 33.99
N LEU A 266 2.74 -23.95 33.04
CA LEU A 266 2.03 -22.68 33.28
C LEU A 266 0.52 -22.92 33.25
N LYS A 267 -0.09 -22.96 34.44
CA LYS A 267 -1.53 -22.77 34.63
C LYS A 267 -1.85 -21.31 34.31
N ILE A 268 -2.66 -21.09 33.27
CA ILE A 268 -3.22 -19.78 32.94
C ILE A 268 -4.40 -19.55 33.89
N GLY A 269 -4.21 -18.68 34.88
CA GLY A 269 -5.29 -18.05 35.63
C GLY A 269 -5.95 -17.00 34.75
N SER A 270 -7.24 -17.16 34.52
CA SER A 270 -8.10 -16.26 33.77
C SER A 270 -8.67 -15.18 34.70
N ASP A 271 -7.94 -14.07 34.85
CA ASP A 271 -8.49 -12.85 35.45
C ASP A 271 -8.33 -11.71 34.44
N VAL A 272 -9.47 -11.30 33.87
CA VAL A 272 -9.61 -10.16 32.96
C VAL A 272 -9.89 -8.93 33.83
N PRO A 273 -9.04 -7.88 33.85
CA PRO A 273 -9.41 -6.64 34.51
C PRO A 273 -10.36 -5.84 33.61
N GLU A 274 -11.50 -5.52 34.19
CA GLU A 274 -12.48 -4.55 33.74
C GLU A 274 -11.84 -3.15 33.75
N TYR A 275 -11.76 -2.48 32.60
CA TYR A 275 -11.27 -1.10 32.51
C TYR A 275 -12.45 -0.13 32.55
N GLU A 276 -12.64 0.53 33.68
CA GLU A 276 -13.51 1.70 33.81
C GLU A 276 -12.90 2.91 33.10
N ALA A 277 -13.71 3.57 32.27
CA ALA A 277 -13.35 4.78 31.56
C ALA A 277 -13.47 6.01 32.48
N LEU A 278 -12.33 6.54 32.95
CA LEU A 278 -12.25 7.85 33.58
C LEU A 278 -11.56 8.84 32.64
N GLY A 279 -12.37 9.61 31.92
CA GLY A 279 -11.92 10.82 31.21
C GLY A 279 -12.28 12.05 32.03
N THR A 280 -11.28 12.78 32.51
CA THR A 280 -11.42 14.19 32.92
C THR A 280 -10.78 15.08 31.86
N PRO A 281 -11.31 16.29 31.58
CA PRO A 281 -10.76 17.18 30.56
C PRO A 281 -9.53 17.92 31.10
N ILE A 282 -8.44 17.90 30.33
CA ILE A 282 -7.27 18.76 30.55
C ILE A 282 -7.52 20.07 29.77
N GLU A 283 -7.74 21.16 30.49
CA GLU A 283 -7.70 22.52 29.92
C GLU A 283 -6.24 22.92 29.67
N ASN A 284 -5.81 22.95 28.40
CA ASN A 284 -4.56 23.59 28.01
C ASN A 284 -4.85 25.00 27.48
N LYS A 285 -4.43 26.02 28.25
CA LYS A 285 -4.27 27.39 27.76
C LYS A 285 -3.10 27.43 26.79
N ILE A 286 -3.40 27.61 25.50
CA ILE A 286 -2.40 27.98 24.48
C ILE A 286 -2.60 29.47 24.18
N GLN A 287 -1.60 30.26 24.57
CA GLN A 287 -1.46 31.66 24.17
C GLN A 287 -0.65 31.67 22.88
N GLY A 288 -1.36 31.82 21.75
CA GLY A 288 -0.81 31.74 20.40
C GLY A 288 -1.08 33.01 19.59
N ASP A 289 -0.06 33.34 18.80
CA ASP A 289 0.16 34.53 17.96
C ASP A 289 -1.04 34.94 17.06
N SER A 290 -1.30 36.24 16.96
CA SER A 290 -2.52 36.82 16.39
C SER A 290 -2.60 36.76 14.86
N SER A 291 -1.50 36.42 14.16
CA SER A 291 -1.46 36.39 12.69
C SER A 291 -1.94 35.05 12.10
N MET A 292 -1.77 33.92 12.81
CA MET A 292 -2.27 32.60 12.36
C MET A 292 -3.79 32.42 12.56
N LYS A 293 -4.44 33.24 13.38
CA LYS A 293 -5.89 33.13 13.62
C LYS A 293 -6.72 33.51 12.40
N ASN A 294 -6.29 34.50 11.62
CA ASN A 294 -7.10 35.01 10.51
C ASN A 294 -7.15 34.03 9.32
N ASP A 295 -6.04 33.36 8.99
CA ASP A 295 -6.00 32.34 7.93
C ASP A 295 -6.78 31.06 8.31
N ILE A 296 -6.84 30.73 9.61
CA ILE A 296 -7.64 29.60 10.11
C ILE A 296 -9.14 29.93 10.08
N ILE A 297 -9.53 31.16 10.40
CA ILE A 297 -10.92 31.62 10.38
C ILE A 297 -11.47 31.70 8.94
N GLU A 298 -10.70 32.24 7.99
CA GLU A 298 -11.10 32.27 6.57
C GLU A 298 -11.21 30.86 5.96
N GLY A 299 -10.38 29.93 6.44
CA GLY A 299 -10.47 28.52 6.10
C GLY A 299 -11.69 27.80 6.70
N MET A 300 -12.25 28.28 7.82
CA MET A 300 -13.42 27.70 8.48
C MET A 300 -14.74 28.20 7.87
N ASP A 301 -14.84 29.47 7.50
CA ASP A 301 -16.05 30.02 6.86
C ASP A 301 -16.33 29.39 5.47
N ASN A 302 -15.27 29.01 4.75
CA ASN A 302 -15.40 28.27 3.48
C ASN A 302 -15.81 26.80 3.68
N ILE A 303 -15.54 26.21 4.84
CA ILE A 303 -15.97 24.84 5.19
C ILE A 303 -17.46 24.84 5.45
N ASP A 304 -17.96 25.79 6.24
CA ASP A 304 -19.40 25.90 6.52
C ASP A 304 -20.20 26.14 5.25
N LYS A 305 -19.66 26.92 4.30
CA LYS A 305 -20.31 27.15 3.00
C LYS A 305 -20.35 25.90 2.10
N LYS A 306 -19.37 24.98 2.21
CA LYS A 306 -19.39 23.69 1.51
C LYS A 306 -20.18 22.61 2.24
N ILE A 307 -20.24 22.64 3.58
CA ILE A 307 -21.11 21.73 4.35
C ILE A 307 -22.58 21.96 4.00
N LYS A 308 -22.97 23.20 3.63
CA LYS A 308 -24.32 23.51 3.11
C LYS A 308 -24.73 22.72 1.86
N THR A 309 -23.81 22.03 1.17
CA THR A 309 -24.16 21.18 0.03
C THR A 309 -24.43 19.73 0.42
N TYR A 310 -24.48 19.39 1.72
CA TYR A 310 -24.74 18.04 2.18
C TYR A 310 -25.84 17.99 3.25
N THR A 311 -26.73 17.03 3.11
CA THR A 311 -27.69 16.65 4.15
C THR A 311 -27.20 15.38 4.83
N ARG A 312 -27.12 15.40 6.17
CA ARG A 312 -26.75 14.23 6.96
C ARG A 312 -27.98 13.35 7.19
N GLU A 313 -27.81 12.05 7.02
CA GLU A 313 -28.85 11.04 7.26
C GLU A 313 -28.29 9.91 8.14
N ASP A 314 -29.09 9.48 9.12
CA ASP A 314 -28.67 8.52 10.15
C ASP A 314 -28.75 7.05 9.70
N GLY A 315 -29.29 6.77 8.51
CA GLY A 315 -29.33 5.41 7.93
C GLY A 315 -28.05 5.05 7.17
N PHE A 316 -27.90 3.77 6.82
CA PHE A 316 -26.87 3.29 5.90
C PHE A 316 -27.42 3.26 4.48
N ASN A 317 -26.74 3.94 3.55
CA ASN A 317 -27.11 3.94 2.14
C ASN A 317 -26.62 2.67 1.43
N ASN A 318 -27.54 1.90 0.82
CA ASN A 318 -27.21 0.68 0.07
C ASN A 318 -26.90 0.92 -1.43
N GLY A 319 -26.62 2.16 -1.83
CA GLY A 319 -26.33 2.51 -3.22
C GLY A 319 -24.96 2.01 -3.72
N ASP A 320 -24.65 2.34 -4.97
CA ASP A 320 -23.42 1.92 -5.63
C ASP A 320 -22.25 2.79 -5.20
N TYR A 321 -21.13 2.15 -4.88
CA TYR A 321 -19.89 2.85 -4.59
C TYR A 321 -19.32 3.52 -5.85
N LEU A 322 -18.70 4.68 -5.66
CA LEU A 322 -18.03 5.41 -6.74
C LEU A 322 -16.82 4.66 -7.28
N LYS A 323 -16.10 3.95 -6.39
CA LYS A 323 -14.85 3.23 -6.66
C LYS A 323 -14.99 1.74 -6.42
N LYS A 324 -14.18 0.95 -7.13
CA LYS A 324 -14.15 -0.52 -7.03
C LYS A 324 -13.75 -1.03 -5.64
N TYR A 325 -12.81 -0.37 -4.98
CA TYR A 325 -12.38 -0.68 -3.60
C TYR A 325 -13.38 -0.22 -2.53
N LYS A 326 -14.51 0.40 -2.93
CA LYS A 326 -15.65 0.86 -2.10
C LYS A 326 -15.32 1.98 -1.10
N CYS A 327 -14.37 1.76 -0.20
CA CYS A 327 -14.05 2.62 0.93
C CYS A 327 -12.54 2.78 1.12
N ILE A 328 -12.13 3.90 1.71
CA ILE A 328 -10.74 4.23 2.08
C ILE A 328 -10.72 4.61 3.57
N ASP A 329 -9.73 4.17 4.34
CA ASP A 329 -9.57 4.56 5.75
C ASP A 329 -8.64 5.78 5.94
N ASN A 330 -8.54 6.31 7.15
CA ASN A 330 -7.73 7.47 7.51
C ASN A 330 -8.06 8.77 6.73
N VAL A 331 -9.28 8.90 6.21
CA VAL A 331 -9.76 10.09 5.51
C VAL A 331 -10.68 10.90 6.42
N SER A 332 -10.22 12.07 6.87
CA SER A 332 -11.07 12.97 7.65
C SER A 332 -12.37 13.31 6.92
N LEU A 333 -13.46 13.54 7.66
CA LEU A 333 -14.76 13.86 7.08
C LEU A 333 -14.66 15.04 6.10
N LYS A 334 -13.91 16.08 6.45
CA LYS A 334 -13.65 17.24 5.58
C LYS A 334 -13.03 16.84 4.24
N ARG A 335 -12.01 15.98 4.26
CA ARG A 335 -11.34 15.50 3.06
C ARG A 335 -12.28 14.63 2.21
N CYS A 336 -13.06 13.79 2.87
CA CYS A 336 -14.08 12.94 2.23
C CYS A 336 -15.16 13.77 1.51
N LEU A 337 -15.72 14.78 2.19
CA LEU A 337 -16.70 15.72 1.62
C LEU A 337 -16.13 16.51 0.45
N ASN A 338 -14.91 17.06 0.59
CA ASN A 338 -14.27 17.80 -0.49
C ASN A 338 -13.99 16.91 -1.71
N TYR A 339 -13.57 15.66 -1.50
CA TYR A 339 -13.41 14.67 -2.57
C TYR A 339 -14.73 14.46 -3.34
N CYS A 340 -15.82 14.15 -2.64
CA CYS A 340 -17.12 13.95 -3.26
C CYS A 340 -17.69 15.24 -3.87
N SER A 341 -17.34 16.41 -3.35
CA SER A 341 -17.80 17.70 -3.90
C SER A 341 -17.25 17.94 -5.29
N ASN A 342 -15.97 17.60 -5.50
CA ASN A 342 -15.24 17.85 -6.74
C ASN A 342 -15.50 16.79 -7.82
N ASP A 343 -16.08 15.64 -7.46
CA ASP A 343 -16.48 14.59 -8.41
C ASP A 343 -17.98 14.74 -8.75
N ASN A 344 -18.29 14.92 -10.04
CA ASN A 344 -19.66 15.11 -10.52
C ASN A 344 -20.49 13.80 -10.51
N LEU A 345 -19.83 12.65 -10.47
CA LEU A 345 -20.48 11.35 -10.35
C LEU A 345 -20.79 11.01 -8.88
N CYS A 346 -20.16 11.68 -7.92
CA CYS A 346 -20.42 11.45 -6.51
C CYS A 346 -21.74 12.10 -6.08
N LYS A 347 -22.71 11.28 -5.65
CA LYS A 347 -24.04 11.72 -5.18
C LYS A 347 -24.14 11.80 -3.66
N GLY A 348 -23.19 11.22 -2.95
CA GLY A 348 -23.11 11.26 -1.50
C GLY A 348 -21.94 10.42 -1.02
N LEU A 349 -21.78 10.30 0.29
CA LEU A 349 -20.75 9.46 0.87
C LEU A 349 -21.19 8.90 2.22
N GLU A 350 -20.68 7.73 2.55
CA GLU A 350 -20.71 7.20 3.92
C GLU A 350 -19.40 7.57 4.61
N HIS A 351 -19.46 8.18 5.79
CA HIS A 351 -18.27 8.42 6.61
C HIS A 351 -18.43 7.76 7.97
N ASN A 352 -17.47 6.92 8.35
CA ASN A 352 -17.44 6.24 9.61
C ASN A 352 -16.13 6.54 10.38
N PRO A 353 -16.18 7.31 11.48
CA PRO A 353 -15.01 7.61 12.28
C PRO A 353 -14.37 6.35 12.90
N VAL A 354 -15.17 5.32 13.21
CA VAL A 354 -14.71 4.05 13.80
C VAL A 354 -15.50 2.89 13.20
N PHE A 355 -14.88 2.18 12.27
CA PHE A 355 -15.44 1.02 11.59
C PHE A 355 -14.81 -0.28 12.12
N PHE A 356 -15.65 -1.20 12.58
CA PHE A 356 -15.22 -2.50 13.10
C PHE A 356 -15.47 -3.58 12.05
N LYS A 357 -14.42 -4.27 11.59
CA LYS A 357 -14.55 -5.41 10.69
C LYS A 357 -14.14 -6.69 11.40
N ARG A 358 -15.03 -7.67 11.46
CA ARG A 358 -14.71 -8.99 12.02
C ARG A 358 -13.92 -9.81 10.99
N ASN A 359 -12.75 -10.32 11.37
CA ASN A 359 -12.02 -11.27 10.54
C ASN A 359 -12.70 -12.64 10.63
N PRO A 360 -13.11 -13.24 9.49
CA PRO A 360 -13.89 -14.48 9.49
C PRO A 360 -13.09 -15.72 9.91
N ILE A 361 -11.76 -15.67 9.83
CA ILE A 361 -10.87 -16.81 10.12
C ILE A 361 -10.62 -16.92 11.62
N ASN A 362 -10.27 -15.82 12.27
CA ASN A 362 -9.82 -15.82 13.67
C ASN A 362 -10.79 -15.12 14.63
N ASN A 363 -11.92 -14.63 14.10
CA ASN A 363 -12.97 -13.98 14.88
C ASN A 363 -12.57 -12.67 15.59
N ARG A 364 -11.39 -12.12 15.29
CA ARG A 364 -10.91 -10.86 15.87
C ARG A 364 -11.43 -9.67 15.10
N TYR A 365 -11.66 -8.56 15.78
CA TYR A 365 -12.02 -7.30 15.14
C TYR A 365 -10.77 -6.53 14.73
N ARG A 366 -10.78 -6.01 13.50
CA ARG A 366 -9.87 -4.97 13.05
C ARG A 366 -10.60 -3.63 13.10
N ILE A 367 -9.95 -2.63 13.69
CA ILE A 367 -10.48 -1.28 13.82
C ILE A 367 -9.90 -0.44 12.69
N PHE A 368 -10.78 0.18 11.91
CA PHE A 368 -10.44 1.16 10.90
C PHE A 368 -10.93 2.53 11.37
N LYS A 369 -10.09 3.56 11.18
CA LYS A 369 -10.42 4.92 11.60
C LYS A 369 -10.76 5.77 10.39
N ASN A 370 -11.74 6.66 10.52
CA ASN A 370 -12.09 7.65 9.50
C ASN A 370 -12.29 7.03 8.10
N VAL A 371 -13.13 6.01 8.02
CA VAL A 371 -13.48 5.33 6.77
C VAL A 371 -14.41 6.21 5.94
N CYS A 372 -14.06 6.45 4.69
CA CYS A 372 -14.78 7.24 3.70
C CYS A 372 -15.19 6.33 2.54
N CYS A 373 -16.49 6.24 2.25
CA CYS A 373 -17.02 5.48 1.12
C CYS A 373 -17.86 6.39 0.21
N PRO A 374 -17.27 7.00 -0.83
CA PRO A 374 -18.00 7.81 -1.79
C PRO A 374 -18.97 6.96 -2.63
N MET A 375 -20.16 7.48 -2.89
CA MET A 375 -21.26 6.77 -3.57
C MET A 375 -21.60 7.42 -4.91
N ARG A 376 -21.76 6.61 -5.96
CA ARG A 376 -22.21 7.00 -7.29
C ARG A 376 -23.74 7.11 -7.38
N SER A 377 -24.45 6.30 -6.63
CA SER A 377 -25.92 6.32 -6.56
C SER A 377 -26.37 6.29 -5.10
N ILE A 378 -27.56 6.84 -4.85
CA ILE A 378 -28.22 6.77 -3.55
C ILE A 378 -29.31 5.72 -3.69
N GLY A 379 -29.26 4.70 -2.85
CA GLY A 379 -30.27 3.65 -2.78
C GLY A 379 -31.20 3.86 -1.59
N ASP A 380 -31.82 2.77 -1.14
CA ASP A 380 -32.64 2.74 0.06
C ASP A 380 -31.79 2.92 1.32
N MET A 381 -32.31 3.74 2.24
CA MET A 381 -31.73 3.91 3.56
C MET A 381 -32.13 2.74 4.46
N LYS A 382 -31.14 1.98 4.90
CA LYS A 382 -31.33 0.85 5.82
C LYS A 382 -30.93 1.21 7.24
N LYS A 383 -31.45 0.47 8.22
CA LYS A 383 -30.95 0.53 9.59
C LYS A 383 -29.47 0.10 9.61
N ARG A 384 -28.64 0.81 10.38
CA ARG A 384 -27.22 0.52 10.53
C ARG A 384 -26.99 -0.81 11.23
N GLU A 385 -26.11 -1.62 10.65
CA GLU A 385 -25.56 -2.79 11.32
C GLU A 385 -24.54 -2.37 12.40
N PRO A 386 -24.25 -3.23 13.40
CA PRO A 386 -23.32 -2.89 14.47
C PRO A 386 -21.94 -2.41 13.98
N GLU A 387 -21.44 -2.98 12.87
CA GLU A 387 -20.15 -2.60 12.25
C GLU A 387 -20.15 -1.15 11.74
N HIS A 388 -21.32 -0.62 11.37
CA HIS A 388 -21.53 0.72 10.80
C HIS A 388 -22.19 1.71 11.78
N SER A 389 -22.32 1.32 13.05
CA SER A 389 -23.06 2.07 14.08
C SER A 389 -22.54 3.49 14.32
N ASN A 390 -21.24 3.74 14.14
CA ASN A 390 -20.63 5.05 14.33
C ASN A 390 -20.67 5.95 13.08
N GLY A 391 -21.10 5.41 11.93
CA GLY A 391 -21.09 6.12 10.66
C GLY A 391 -22.26 7.06 10.45
N ASN A 392 -22.15 7.91 9.44
CA ASN A 392 -23.22 8.77 8.95
C ASN A 392 -23.18 8.84 7.42
N PHE A 393 -24.36 8.91 6.80
CA PHE A 393 -24.47 9.15 5.38
C PHE A 393 -24.61 10.66 5.13
N TYR A 394 -23.89 11.18 4.14
CA TYR A 394 -23.92 12.57 3.73
C TYR A 394 -24.35 12.65 2.27
N LYS A 395 -25.63 12.97 2.05
CA LYS A 395 -26.24 13.13 0.73
C LYS A 395 -25.87 14.48 0.13
N LYS A 396 -25.34 14.50 -1.09
CA LYS A 396 -25.01 15.74 -1.80
C LYS A 396 -26.29 16.39 -2.32
N VAL A 397 -26.54 17.64 -1.94
CA VAL A 397 -27.66 18.46 -2.40
C VAL A 397 -27.26 19.11 -3.73
N ASN A 398 -27.91 18.72 -4.83
CA ASN A 398 -27.73 19.43 -6.09
C ASN A 398 -28.60 20.69 -6.05
N LYS A 399 -27.99 21.86 -6.28
CA LYS A 399 -28.74 23.13 -6.32
C LYS A 399 -29.87 23.14 -7.34
N LEU A 400 -29.75 22.35 -8.42
CA LEU A 400 -30.75 22.26 -9.48
C LEU A 400 -32.08 21.62 -9.04
N ASP A 401 -32.09 20.81 -7.98
CA ASP A 401 -33.31 20.11 -7.55
C ASP A 401 -34.24 20.99 -6.70
N ASN A 402 -33.74 22.12 -6.16
CA ASN A 402 -34.53 23.01 -5.30
C ASN A 402 -35.33 24.08 -6.06
N ASP A 403 -34.96 24.40 -7.30
CA ASP A 403 -35.65 25.44 -8.09
C ASP A 403 -36.91 24.91 -8.82
N ILE A 404 -37.12 23.59 -8.88
CA ILE A 404 -38.25 22.98 -9.60
C ILE A 404 -39.48 22.81 -8.68
N THR A 405 -39.30 22.77 -7.36
CA THR A 405 -40.39 22.46 -6.40
C THR A 405 -41.19 23.69 -5.95
N ILE A 406 -40.83 24.91 -6.37
CA ILE A 406 -41.51 26.16 -5.94
C ILE A 406 -42.49 26.69 -7.01
N GLY A 407 -42.69 25.98 -8.12
CA GLY A 407 -43.50 26.44 -9.26
C GLY A 407 -44.82 25.71 -9.52
N ILE A 408 -45.32 24.92 -8.56
CA ILE A 408 -46.62 24.22 -8.69
C ILE A 408 -47.41 24.42 -7.39
N GLU A 409 -47.96 25.62 -7.22
CA GLU A 409 -49.13 25.88 -6.37
C GLU A 409 -50.23 26.51 -7.23
#